data_AF-A0A349UYH7-F1
#
_entry.id   AF-A0A349UYH7-F1
#
_cell.length_a   1.000
_cell.length_b   1.000
_cell.length_c   1.000
_cell.angle_alpha   90.00
_cell.angle_beta   90.00
_cell.angle_gamma   90.00
#
_symmetry.space_group_name_H-M   'P 1'
#
loop_
_entity.id
_entity.type
_entity.pdbx_description
1 polymer ?
#
loop_
_entity_poly.entity_id
_entity_poly.type
_entity_poly.pdbx_seq_one_letter_code
_entity_poly.pdbx_strand_id
1 'polypeptide(L)'
;MPTDGLRAFAEVMRETREMGFANARAAQEELGRRVRELLEGQGIKSLAATGFKAPSVVVSYTDDPEMQTGKKFAQLGMQIAAGVPLQCDEAEDFRTFRIGLFGLDKLKDIDRTVSLFARTLEQIAIDDAA
;
A
#
# COMPACT_ATOMS: atom_id res chain seq x y z
N MET A 1 -28.87 11.85 -4.60
CA MET A 1 -29.08 13.30 -4.73
C MET A 1 -27.73 14.03 -4.88
N PRO A 2 -27.70 15.22 -5.49
CA PRO A 2 -26.44 15.93 -5.80
C PRO A 2 -25.51 16.22 -4.62
N THR A 3 -26.01 16.20 -3.38
CA THR A 3 -25.25 16.51 -2.16
C THR A 3 -24.88 15.30 -1.31
N ASP A 4 -25.22 14.08 -1.74
CA ASP A 4 -24.97 12.87 -0.95
C ASP A 4 -23.48 12.64 -0.69
N GLY A 5 -22.62 12.96 -1.67
CA GLY A 5 -21.16 12.88 -1.49
C GLY A 5 -20.64 13.82 -0.41
N LEU A 6 -21.22 15.02 -0.26
CA LEU A 6 -20.85 15.95 0.81
C LEU A 6 -21.31 15.44 2.18
N ARG A 7 -22.49 14.82 2.25
CA ARG A 7 -22.99 14.22 3.49
C ARG A 7 -22.10 13.07 3.95
N ALA A 8 -21.80 12.12 3.06
CA ALA A 8 -20.92 11.00 3.36
C ALA A 8 -19.51 11.47 3.77
N PHE A 9 -18.96 12.46 3.07
CA PHE A 9 -17.68 13.04 3.45
C PHE A 9 -17.71 13.66 4.85
N ALA A 10 -18.77 14.42 5.19
CA ALA A 10 -18.91 14.99 6.52
C ALA A 10 -19.02 13.93 7.62
N GLU A 11 -19.67 12.79 7.35
CA GLU A 11 -19.75 11.64 8.27
C GLU A 11 -18.38 11.00 8.49
N VAL A 12 -17.62 10.72 7.43
CA VAL A 12 -16.26 10.15 7.52
C VAL A 12 -15.29 11.09 8.25
N MET A 13 -15.43 12.41 8.06
CA MET A 13 -14.64 13.40 8.80
C MET A 13 -14.94 13.39 10.30
N ARG A 14 -16.21 13.18 10.69
CA ARG A 14 -16.59 13.02 12.11
C ARG A 14 -16.06 11.72 12.68
N GLU A 15 -16.17 10.62 11.96
CA GLU A 15 -15.61 9.32 12.36
C GLU A 15 -14.09 9.39 12.57
N THR A 16 -13.38 10.08 11.67
CA THR A 16 -11.93 10.33 11.81
C THR A 16 -11.63 11.15 13.05
N ARG A 17 -12.46 12.16 13.34
CA ARG A 17 -12.33 12.99 14.55
C ARG A 17 -12.57 12.17 15.83
N GLU A 18 -13.54 11.25 15.82
CA GLU A 18 -13.84 10.35 16.93
C GLU A 18 -12.71 9.35 17.19
N MET A 19 -12.08 8.81 16.14
CA MET A 19 -10.83 8.03 16.26
C MET A 19 -9.70 8.87 16.88
N GLY A 20 -9.71 10.17 16.61
CA GLY A 20 -8.70 11.15 17.03
C GLY A 20 -7.62 11.31 15.97
N PHE A 21 -7.39 12.55 15.52
CA PHE A 21 -6.45 12.82 14.43
C PHE A 21 -5.01 12.37 14.72
N ALA A 22 -4.55 12.52 15.97
CA ALA A 22 -3.23 12.04 16.39
C ALA A 22 -3.15 10.50 16.32
N ASN A 23 -4.20 9.80 16.75
CA ASN A 23 -4.27 8.34 16.68
C ASN A 23 -4.33 7.86 15.23
N ALA A 24 -5.13 8.51 14.39
CA ALA A 24 -5.23 8.19 12.96
C ALA A 24 -3.87 8.37 12.26
N ARG A 25 -3.15 9.45 12.57
CA ARG A 25 -1.78 9.68 12.07
C ARG A 25 -0.82 8.59 12.54
N ALA A 26 -0.77 8.29 13.84
CA ALA A 26 0.11 7.27 14.38
C ALA A 26 -0.19 5.88 13.80
N ALA A 27 -1.47 5.54 13.64
CA ALA A 27 -1.91 4.30 12.99
C ALA A 27 -1.45 4.23 11.53
N GLN A 28 -1.51 5.33 10.77
CA GLN A 28 -1.03 5.38 9.39
C GLN A 28 0.48 5.22 9.30
N GLU A 29 1.24 5.86 10.21
CA GLU A 29 2.69 5.73 10.32
C GLU A 29 3.09 4.27 10.63
N GLU A 30 2.38 3.63 11.57
CA GLU A 30 2.61 2.24 11.97
C GLU A 30 2.26 1.23 10.86
N LEU A 31 1.10 1.37 10.22
CA LEU A 31 0.69 0.52 9.11
C LEU A 31 1.70 0.61 7.95
N GLY A 32 2.11 1.82 7.59
CA GLY A 32 3.13 2.04 6.57
C GLY A 32 4.47 1.40 6.92
N ARG A 33 4.91 1.53 8.18
CA ARG A 33 6.15 0.93 8.67
C ARG A 33 6.12 -0.60 8.53
N ARG A 34 5.08 -1.25 9.04
CA ARG A 34 4.96 -2.72 9.01
C ARG A 34 4.86 -3.29 7.59
N VAL A 35 4.14 -2.62 6.70
CA VAL A 35 4.05 -3.03 5.29
C VAL A 35 5.40 -2.93 4.58
N ARG A 36 6.18 -1.88 4.85
CA ARG A 36 7.54 -1.73 4.30
C ARG A 36 8.51 -2.77 4.85
N GLU A 37 8.48 -3.01 6.15
CA GLU A 37 9.31 -4.05 6.79
C GLU A 37 9.03 -5.44 6.21
N LEU A 38 7.76 -5.73 5.91
CA LEU A 38 7.37 -7.00 5.31
C LEU A 38 7.93 -7.16 3.89
N LEU A 39 7.84 -6.13 3.05
CA LEU A 39 8.42 -6.13 1.70
C LEU A 39 9.95 -6.24 1.75
N GLU A 40 10.60 -5.42 2.58
CA GLU A 40 12.06 -5.40 2.73
C GLU A 40 12.58 -6.74 3.29
N GLY A 41 11.84 -7.37 4.21
CA GLY A 41 12.15 -8.71 4.72
C GLY A 41 12.08 -9.82 3.68
N GLN A 42 11.34 -9.61 2.58
CA GLN A 42 11.31 -10.50 1.41
C GLN A 42 12.33 -10.11 0.33
N GLY A 43 13.23 -9.16 0.62
CA GLY A 43 14.22 -8.68 -0.35
C GLY A 43 13.66 -7.68 -1.37
N ILE A 44 12.40 -7.27 -1.24
CA ILE A 44 11.77 -6.31 -2.15
C ILE A 44 12.18 -4.90 -1.73
N LYS A 45 13.01 -4.25 -2.56
CA LYS A 45 13.58 -2.93 -2.26
C LYS A 45 12.54 -1.81 -2.40
N SER A 46 12.50 -0.91 -1.42
CA SER A 46 11.70 0.32 -1.51
C SER A 46 12.28 1.29 -2.55
N LEU A 47 11.40 1.98 -3.29
CA LEU A 47 11.77 3.09 -4.17
C LEU A 47 12.28 4.29 -3.36
N ALA A 48 11.59 4.62 -2.27
CA ALA A 48 11.87 5.81 -1.50
C ALA A 48 13.11 5.62 -0.60
N ALA A 49 14.04 6.56 -0.67
CA ALA A 49 15.23 6.58 0.17
C ALA A 49 14.88 6.66 1.66
N THR A 50 15.79 6.19 2.52
CA THR A 50 15.67 6.31 3.97
C THR A 50 15.41 7.77 4.38
N GLY A 51 14.43 7.98 5.26
CA GLY A 51 13.97 9.32 5.67
C GLY A 51 12.85 9.91 4.80
N PHE A 52 12.61 9.37 3.60
CA PHE A 52 11.60 9.88 2.65
C PHE A 52 10.49 8.86 2.34
N LYS A 53 10.40 7.78 3.13
CA LYS A 53 9.41 6.70 2.96
C LYS A 53 8.03 7.16 3.44
N ALA A 54 7.11 7.43 2.52
CA ALA A 54 5.75 7.84 2.84
C ALA A 54 4.96 6.74 3.59
N PRO A 55 4.12 7.07 4.59
CA PRO A 55 3.38 6.09 5.38
C PRO A 55 2.13 5.54 4.68
N SER A 56 1.50 6.31 3.80
CA SER A 56 0.22 5.95 3.16
C SER A 56 0.36 5.35 1.77
N VAL A 57 1.50 5.56 1.11
CA VAL A 57 1.79 5.02 -0.23
C VAL A 57 3.16 4.38 -0.17
N VAL A 58 3.20 3.05 -0.31
CA VAL A 58 4.43 2.29 -0.39
C VAL A 58 4.71 1.99 -1.85
N VAL A 59 5.88 2.37 -2.33
CA VAL A 59 6.34 2.08 -3.70
C VAL A 59 7.61 1.26 -3.60
N SER A 60 7.64 0.14 -4.33
CA SER A 60 8.75 -0.80 -4.31
C SER A 60 9.14 -1.21 -5.73
N TYR A 61 10.42 -1.53 -5.90
CA TYR A 61 10.96 -2.07 -7.14
C TYR A 61 10.49 -3.51 -7.38
N THR A 62 10.47 -3.91 -8.64
CA THR A 62 10.24 -5.30 -9.06
C THR A 62 10.84 -5.52 -10.45
N ASP A 63 11.35 -6.71 -10.71
CA ASP A 63 11.79 -7.11 -12.06
C ASP A 63 10.66 -7.79 -12.85
N ASP A 64 9.57 -8.15 -12.15
CA ASP A 64 8.43 -8.86 -12.72
C ASP A 64 7.37 -7.90 -13.29
N PRO A 65 7.10 -7.96 -14.62
CA PRO A 65 6.06 -7.15 -15.24
C PRO A 65 4.63 -7.45 -14.72
N GLU A 66 4.35 -8.67 -14.24
CA GLU A 66 3.05 -9.00 -13.66
C GLU A 66 2.85 -8.41 -12.25
N MET A 67 3.94 -8.26 -11.49
CA MET A 67 3.94 -7.46 -10.25
C MET A 67 3.76 -5.97 -10.56
N GLN A 68 4.48 -5.43 -11.56
CA GLN A 68 4.37 -4.01 -11.96
C GLN A 68 2.94 -3.62 -12.35
N THR A 69 2.26 -4.47 -13.11
CA THR A 69 0.88 -4.24 -13.55
C THR A 69 -0.16 -4.54 -12.46
N GLY A 70 0.25 -5.23 -11.39
CA GLY A 70 -0.64 -5.68 -10.31
C GLY A 70 -1.44 -6.94 -10.63
N LYS A 71 -1.15 -7.60 -11.76
CA LYS A 71 -1.89 -8.78 -12.23
C LYS A 71 -1.80 -9.95 -11.24
N LYS A 72 -0.61 -10.22 -10.67
CA LYS A 72 -0.44 -11.27 -9.65
C LYS A 72 -1.29 -11.02 -8.40
N PHE A 73 -1.31 -9.78 -7.92
CA PHE A 73 -2.17 -9.40 -6.80
C PHE A 73 -3.65 -9.58 -7.14
N ALA A 74 -4.07 -9.17 -8.34
CA ALA A 74 -5.46 -9.25 -8.78
C ALA A 74 -5.95 -10.71 -8.90
N GLN A 75 -5.10 -11.63 -9.35
CA GLN A 75 -5.40 -13.07 -9.39
C GLN A 75 -5.71 -13.65 -7.99
N LEU A 76 -5.11 -13.06 -6.94
CA LEU A 76 -5.33 -13.42 -5.55
C LEU A 76 -6.38 -12.53 -4.85
N GLY A 77 -7.16 -11.77 -5.62
CA GLY A 77 -8.24 -10.92 -5.10
C GLY A 77 -7.77 -9.64 -4.41
N MET A 78 -6.51 -9.23 -4.62
CA MET A 78 -5.96 -8.00 -4.05
C MET A 78 -5.76 -6.93 -5.13
N GLN A 79 -6.39 -5.76 -4.94
CA GLN A 79 -6.15 -4.62 -5.80
C GLN A 79 -4.95 -3.81 -5.31
N ILE A 80 -4.00 -3.57 -6.20
CA ILE A 80 -2.90 -2.61 -6.01
C ILE A 80 -2.87 -1.59 -7.15
N ALA A 81 -2.03 -0.56 -7.05
CA ALA A 81 -1.83 0.38 -8.15
C ALA A 81 -0.57 -0.01 -8.94
N ALA A 82 -0.71 -0.05 -10.27
CA ALA A 82 0.41 -0.31 -11.15
C ALA A 82 1.52 0.75 -10.97
N GLY A 83 2.77 0.34 -11.22
CA GLY A 83 3.90 1.25 -11.34
C GLY A 83 3.71 2.24 -12.48
N VAL A 84 4.18 3.46 -12.28
CA VAL A 84 4.15 4.52 -13.29
C VAL A 84 5.54 5.17 -13.37
N PRO A 85 5.92 5.75 -14.52
CA PRO A 85 7.15 6.52 -14.66
C PRO A 85 7.25 7.64 -13.62
N LEU A 86 8.47 7.98 -13.21
CA LEU A 86 8.74 9.12 -12.32
C LEU A 86 8.85 10.42 -13.10
N GLN A 87 9.23 10.35 -14.37
CA GLN A 87 9.57 11.53 -15.19
C GLN A 87 10.75 12.31 -14.58
N CYS A 88 11.77 11.59 -14.12
CA CYS A 88 12.96 12.13 -13.45
C CYS A 88 14.26 11.47 -13.96
N ASP A 89 14.32 11.19 -15.26
CA ASP A 89 15.46 10.52 -15.91
C ASP A 89 15.77 9.14 -15.30
N GLU A 90 14.73 8.39 -14.97
CA GLU A 90 14.84 7.00 -14.53
C GLU A 90 15.43 6.08 -15.61
N ALA A 91 16.06 4.98 -15.19
CA ALA A 91 16.63 3.99 -16.11
C ALA A 91 15.55 3.32 -16.98
N GLU A 92 15.93 2.80 -18.15
CA GLU A 92 14.99 2.15 -19.08
C GLU A 92 14.32 0.90 -18.50
N ASP A 93 15.00 0.21 -17.59
CA ASP A 93 14.51 -0.96 -16.87
C ASP A 93 13.75 -0.61 -15.59
N PHE A 94 13.45 0.68 -15.34
CA PHE A 94 12.72 1.12 -14.16
C PHE A 94 11.34 0.49 -14.08
N ARG A 95 11.14 -0.35 -13.06
CA ARG A 95 9.89 -1.03 -12.79
C ARG A 95 9.56 -1.00 -11.30
N THR A 96 8.33 -0.60 -11.01
CA THR A 96 7.82 -0.48 -9.63
C THR A 96 6.38 -0.96 -9.54
N PHE A 97 5.88 -1.14 -8.33
CA PHE A 97 4.45 -1.29 -8.03
C PHE A 97 4.10 -0.48 -6.78
N ARG A 98 2.82 -0.16 -6.58
CA ARG A 98 2.38 0.78 -5.56
C ARG A 98 1.25 0.21 -4.70
N ILE A 99 1.41 0.31 -3.38
CA ILE A 99 0.42 -0.10 -2.38
C ILE A 99 -0.16 1.14 -1.70
N GLY A 100 -1.47 1.32 -1.82
CA GLY A 100 -2.21 2.38 -1.13
C GLY A 100 -2.76 1.89 0.21
N LEU A 101 -2.40 2.54 1.30
CA LEU A 101 -2.74 2.16 2.66
C LEU A 101 -3.79 3.10 3.28
N PHE A 102 -4.75 3.55 2.45
CA PHE A 102 -5.80 4.48 2.85
C PHE A 102 -7.03 3.77 3.44
N GLY A 103 -7.71 4.46 4.35
CA GLY A 103 -9.05 4.11 4.84
C GLY A 103 -9.08 3.78 6.33
N LEU A 104 -10.10 4.29 7.04
CA LEU A 104 -10.26 4.10 8.48
C LEU A 104 -10.34 2.63 8.87
N ASP A 105 -10.95 1.78 8.05
CA ASP A 105 -11.03 0.34 8.31
C ASP A 105 -9.66 -0.34 8.41
N LYS A 106 -8.66 0.18 7.68
CA LYS A 106 -7.27 -0.31 7.76
C LYS A 106 -6.57 0.23 9.00
N LEU A 107 -6.82 1.50 9.32
CA LEU A 107 -6.19 2.18 10.46
C LEU A 107 -6.74 1.70 11.81
N LYS A 108 -8.00 1.28 11.85
CA LYS A 108 -8.65 0.68 13.02
C LYS A 108 -8.23 -0.77 13.25
N ASP A 109 -7.71 -1.45 12.22
CA ASP A 109 -7.32 -2.87 12.27
C ASP A 109 -6.07 -3.12 11.41
N ILE A 110 -4.94 -2.69 11.98
CA ILE A 110 -3.62 -2.78 11.33
C ILE A 110 -3.20 -4.25 11.18
N ASP A 111 -3.42 -5.09 12.21
CA ASP A 111 -3.01 -6.49 12.19
C ASP A 111 -3.70 -7.28 11.09
N ARG A 112 -5.01 -7.10 10.92
CA ARG A 112 -5.74 -7.70 9.79
C ARG A 112 -5.19 -7.19 8.46
N THR A 113 -4.93 -5.89 8.34
CA THR A 113 -4.45 -5.30 7.09
C THR A 113 -3.07 -5.86 6.70
N VAL A 114 -2.14 -5.91 7.66
CA VAL A 114 -0.79 -6.43 7.44
C VAL A 114 -0.82 -7.94 7.18
N SER A 115 -1.62 -8.71 7.93
CA SER A 115 -1.70 -10.17 7.75
C SER A 115 -2.32 -10.58 6.41
N LEU A 116 -3.35 -9.87 5.93
CA LEU A 116 -3.91 -10.09 4.59
C LEU A 116 -2.86 -9.82 3.51
N PHE A 117 -2.12 -8.72 3.61
CA PHE A 117 -1.06 -8.38 2.67
C PHE A 117 0.08 -9.41 2.69
N ALA A 118 0.50 -9.84 3.89
CA ALA A 118 1.53 -10.86 4.09
C ALA A 118 1.18 -12.17 3.38
N ARG A 119 -0.06 -12.66 3.56
CA ARG A 119 -0.55 -13.91 2.94
C ARG A 119 -0.57 -13.83 1.42
N THR A 120 -0.98 -12.69 0.85
CA THR A 120 -0.96 -12.49 -0.60
C THR A 120 0.47 -12.52 -1.12
N LEU A 121 1.42 -11.86 -0.44
CA LEU A 121 2.83 -11.90 -0.85
C LEU A 121 3.45 -13.29 -0.72
N GLU A 122 3.11 -14.04 0.32
CA GLU A 122 3.57 -15.42 0.50
C GLU A 122 3.08 -16.32 -0.64
N GLN A 123 1.82 -16.19 -1.05
CA GLN A 123 1.27 -16.94 -2.19
C GLN A 123 1.98 -16.58 -3.50
N ILE A 124 2.23 -15.29 -3.76
CA ILE A 124 3.00 -14.85 -4.93
C ILE A 124 4.39 -15.48 -4.95
N ALA A 125 5.08 -15.51 -3.79
CA ALA A 125 6.41 -16.09 -3.69
C ALA A 125 6.44 -17.62 -3.91
N ILE A 126 5.39 -18.33 -3.50
CA ILE A 126 5.23 -19.77 -3.76
C ILE A 126 4.99 -20.03 -5.25
N ASP A 127 4.12 -19.25 -5.89
CA ASP A 127 3.80 -19.38 -7.32
C ASP A 127 5.05 -19.12 -8.20
N ASP A 128 5.96 -18.26 -7.75
CA ASP A 128 7.24 -18.00 -8.44
C ASP A 128 8.29 -19.11 -8.26
N ALA A 129 8.11 -19.98 -7.27
CA ALA A 129 9.02 -21.10 -7.01
C ALA A 129 8.55 -22.42 -7.64
N ALA A 130 7.32 -22.48 -8.16
CA ALA A 130 6.69 -23.65 -8.75
C ALA A 130 6.90 -23.73 -10.28
#